data_AF-G2PR76-F1
#
_entry.id   AF-G2PR76-F1
#
_cell.length_a   1.000
_cell.length_b   1.000
_cell.length_c   1.000
_cell.angle_alpha   90.00
_cell.angle_beta   90.00
_cell.angle_gamma   90.00
#
_symmetry.space_group_name_H-M   'P 1'
#
loop_
_entity.id
_entity.type
_entity.pdbx_description
1 polymer ?
#
loop_
_entity_poly.entity_id
_entity_poly.type
_entity_poly.pdbx_seq_one_letter_code
_entity_poly.pdbx_strand_id
1 'polypeptide(L)'
;MKLRDVIAVTLVFLLGSISLLMGTLVLLGIQEVAHTTLKGLLVYNVVLGALSLLVATLLWKGLKSSPKFVLLILLSHGSILTFLIFFVPDVAVESIHAMEVRVIIWVLVFLLIQWSSFKKPSLSARGWRSMVVLLSLTTIFLHSCKNNPNKQNSDSQSNPDQIQVEEASPNVPGSHDAWTDEIQLDQGSKWQANVETTIGVSKMRSIIDHTAPRSISEYQQLGNELNDLKNTIVKECTMTGPSHDNLHIWLYPLIKKIEALQNLTHEKSGRQLTQNIEQHLKMYNDFFK
;
A
#
# COMPACT_ATOMS: atom_id res chain seq x y z
N MET A 1 34.69 19.06 -6.58
CA MET A 1 33.48 18.48 -7.22
C MET A 1 32.74 19.57 -7.97
N LYS A 2 32.01 19.24 -9.05
CA LYS A 2 31.14 20.22 -9.73
C LYS A 2 29.81 20.34 -8.97
N LEU A 3 29.09 21.44 -9.14
CA LEU A 3 27.81 21.69 -8.47
C LEU A 3 26.82 20.52 -8.61
N ARG A 4 26.70 19.93 -9.81
CA ARG A 4 25.85 18.75 -10.04
C ARG A 4 26.26 17.51 -9.23
N ASP A 5 27.56 17.32 -9.02
CA ASP A 5 28.07 16.15 -8.28
C ASP A 5 27.77 16.33 -6.80
N VAL A 6 27.82 17.58 -6.30
CA VAL A 6 27.41 17.95 -4.95
C VAL A 6 25.91 17.71 -4.77
N ILE A 7 25.08 18.16 -5.71
CA ILE A 7 23.63 17.92 -5.69
C ILE A 7 23.33 16.41 -5.66
N ALA A 8 23.98 15.63 -6.53
CA ALA A 8 23.79 14.18 -6.58
C ALA A 8 24.19 13.50 -5.26
N VAL A 9 25.34 13.88 -4.66
CA VAL A 9 25.75 13.35 -3.36
C VAL A 9 24.73 13.69 -2.27
N THR A 10 24.27 14.94 -2.21
CA THR A 10 23.28 15.37 -1.22
C THR A 10 21.97 14.59 -1.36
N LEU A 11 21.48 14.40 -2.59
CA LEU A 11 20.26 13.61 -2.84
C LEU A 11 20.42 12.16 -2.38
N VAL A 12 21.52 11.50 -2.76
CA VAL A 12 21.79 10.11 -2.36
C VAL A 12 21.92 9.98 -0.84
N PHE A 13 22.58 10.93 -0.19
CA PHE A 13 22.72 10.96 1.27
C PHE A 13 21.37 11.09 1.97
N LEU A 14 20.53 12.03 1.52
CA LEU A 14 19.21 12.26 2.11
C LEU A 14 18.29 11.05 1.90
N LEU A 15 18.22 10.52 0.68
CA LEU A 15 17.46 9.31 0.38
C LEU A 15 17.91 8.11 1.21
N GLY A 16 19.22 7.90 1.31
CA GLY A 16 19.80 6.83 2.11
C GLY A 16 19.45 6.97 3.59
N SER A 17 19.55 8.19 4.13
CA SER A 17 19.22 8.49 5.53
C SER A 17 17.75 8.25 5.84
N ILE A 18 16.84 8.76 4.99
CA ILE A 18 15.39 8.56 5.16
C ILE A 18 15.04 7.08 5.07
N SER A 19 15.56 6.36 4.06
CA SER A 19 15.29 4.94 3.88
C SER A 19 15.80 4.10 5.07
N LEU A 20 17.00 4.41 5.56
CA LEU A 20 17.62 3.70 6.68
C LEU A 20 16.85 3.96 7.98
N LEU A 21 16.58 5.23 8.31
CA LEU A 21 15.89 5.61 9.53
C LEU A 21 14.46 5.07 9.53
N MET A 22 13.65 5.44 8.54
CA MET A 22 12.25 5.02 8.48
C MET A 22 12.12 3.49 8.46
N GLY A 23 13.00 2.80 7.70
CA GLY A 23 13.01 1.35 7.69
C GLY A 23 13.33 0.74 9.05
N THR A 24 14.32 1.30 9.76
CA THR A 24 14.76 0.80 11.07
C THR A 24 13.72 1.09 12.15
N LEU A 25 13.14 2.29 12.19
CA LEU A 25 12.12 2.66 13.17
C LEU A 25 10.90 1.72 13.08
N VAL A 26 10.46 1.41 11.86
CA VAL A 26 9.34 0.49 11.64
C VAL A 26 9.72 -0.95 11.98
N LEU A 27 10.93 -1.42 11.64
CA LEU A 27 11.38 -2.78 11.99
C LEU A 27 11.49 -3.00 13.50
N LEU A 28 11.92 -1.97 14.23
CA LEU A 28 12.03 -2.00 15.69
C LEU A 28 10.68 -1.82 16.39
N GLY A 29 9.59 -1.60 15.65
CA GLY A 29 8.26 -1.34 16.21
C GLY A 29 8.16 0.01 16.93
N ILE A 30 9.12 0.92 16.71
CA ILE A 30 9.12 2.27 17.32
C ILE A 30 8.14 3.17 16.58
N GLN A 31 7.96 2.94 15.28
CA GLN A 31 7.03 3.66 14.42
C GLN A 31 6.01 2.69 13.85
N GLU A 32 4.77 2.81 14.30
CA GLU A 32 3.66 2.04 13.76
C GLU A 32 3.19 2.64 12.43
N VAL A 33 2.99 1.78 11.44
CA VAL A 33 2.43 2.15 10.13
C VAL A 33 1.08 1.47 10.02
N ALA A 34 0.06 2.24 9.64
CA ALA A 34 -1.34 1.79 9.62
C ALA A 34 -1.67 0.72 8.55
N HIS A 35 -0.67 0.17 7.86
CA HIS A 35 -0.82 -0.79 6.77
C HIS A 35 0.12 -1.98 6.97
N THR A 36 -0.29 -3.15 6.50
CA THR A 36 0.52 -4.38 6.51
C THR A 36 1.74 -4.20 5.61
N THR A 37 2.88 -3.89 6.22
CA THR A 37 4.15 -3.74 5.49
C THR A 37 4.82 -5.11 5.32
N LEU A 38 5.29 -5.39 4.10
CA LEU A 38 6.06 -6.61 3.85
C LEU A 38 7.40 -6.51 4.57
N LYS A 39 7.61 -7.31 5.63
CA LYS A 39 8.86 -7.30 6.42
C LYS A 39 10.12 -7.40 5.54
N GLY A 40 10.09 -8.23 4.50
CA GLY A 40 11.18 -8.36 3.54
C GLY A 40 11.48 -7.06 2.77
N LEU A 41 10.45 -6.30 2.41
CA LEU A 41 10.60 -5.00 1.74
C LEU A 41 11.22 -3.96 2.68
N LEU A 42 10.90 -4.03 3.96
CA LEU A 42 11.44 -3.13 4.96
C LEU A 42 12.92 -3.39 5.25
N VAL A 43 13.30 -4.67 5.39
CA VAL A 43 14.72 -5.09 5.48
C VAL A 43 15.48 -4.64 4.24
N TYR A 44 14.91 -4.83 3.05
CA TYR A 44 15.48 -4.32 1.80
C TYR A 44 15.72 -2.80 1.87
N ASN A 45 14.75 -2.02 2.32
CA ASN A 45 14.86 -0.56 2.44
C ASN A 45 15.97 -0.12 3.39
N VAL A 46 16.14 -0.81 4.52
CA VAL A 46 17.22 -0.55 5.49
C VAL A 46 18.58 -0.84 4.87
N VAL A 47 18.74 -2.02 4.25
CA VAL A 47 20.00 -2.43 3.63
C VAL A 47 20.39 -1.49 2.49
N LEU A 48 19.46 -1.18 1.60
CA LEU A 48 19.72 -0.26 0.49
C LEU A 48 19.91 1.18 0.96
N GLY A 49 19.27 1.57 2.06
CA GLY A 49 19.53 2.86 2.73
C GLY A 49 20.98 2.98 3.20
N ALA A 50 21.48 1.98 3.91
CA ALA A 50 22.88 1.92 4.35
C ALA A 50 23.87 1.90 3.17
N LEU A 51 23.59 1.11 2.13
CA LEU A 51 24.39 1.08 0.91
C LEU A 51 24.39 2.45 0.19
N SER A 52 23.27 3.16 0.21
CA SER A 52 23.17 4.50 -0.36
C SER A 52 24.07 5.51 0.37
N LEU A 53 24.14 5.44 1.71
CA LEU A 53 25.07 6.26 2.49
C LEU A 53 26.53 5.95 2.13
N LEU A 54 26.87 4.67 1.98
CA LEU A 54 28.19 4.27 1.50
C LEU A 54 28.48 4.84 0.11
N VAL A 55 27.53 4.72 -0.83
CA VAL A 55 27.66 5.29 -2.18
C VAL A 55 27.80 6.81 -2.17
N ALA A 56 27.09 7.52 -1.28
CA ALA A 56 27.25 8.96 -1.11
C ALA A 56 28.70 9.31 -0.70
N THR A 57 29.30 8.55 0.22
CA THR A 57 30.71 8.77 0.60
C THR A 57 31.68 8.46 -0.55
N LEU A 58 31.42 7.42 -1.35
CA LEU A 58 32.24 7.06 -2.51
C LEU A 58 32.14 8.11 -3.62
N LEU A 59 30.96 8.68 -3.83
CA LEU A 59 30.73 9.79 -4.75
C LEU A 59 31.45 11.06 -4.27
N TRP A 60 31.37 11.38 -2.97
CA TRP A 60 32.08 12.51 -2.39
C TRP A 60 33.60 12.40 -2.53
N LYS A 61 34.15 11.19 -2.35
CA LYS A 61 35.57 10.89 -2.58
C LYS A 61 35.97 10.87 -4.06
N GLY A 62 35.01 11.00 -4.98
CA GLY A 62 35.27 11.03 -6.42
C GLY A 62 35.76 9.71 -7.01
N LEU A 63 35.40 8.56 -6.40
CA LEU A 63 35.85 7.26 -6.87
C LEU A 63 35.27 6.94 -8.25
N LYS A 64 36.12 6.49 -9.20
CA LYS A 64 35.72 6.22 -10.59
C LYS A 64 34.64 5.13 -10.73
N SER A 65 34.51 4.24 -9.74
CA SER A 65 33.51 3.16 -9.75
C SER A 65 32.14 3.59 -9.20
N SER A 66 32.03 4.77 -8.58
CA SER A 66 30.79 5.23 -7.94
C SER A 66 29.55 5.22 -8.85
N PRO A 67 29.62 5.59 -10.15
CA PRO A 67 28.46 5.53 -11.04
C PRO A 67 27.92 4.10 -11.24
N LYS A 68 28.76 3.07 -11.14
CA LYS A 68 28.33 1.67 -11.25
C LYS A 68 27.47 1.26 -10.06
N PHE A 69 27.80 1.73 -8.85
CA PHE A 69 27.01 1.46 -7.66
C PHE A 69 25.66 2.19 -7.68
N VAL A 70 25.62 3.43 -8.20
CA VAL A 70 24.36 4.16 -8.43
C VAL A 70 23.46 3.39 -9.39
N LEU A 71 24.01 2.88 -10.49
CA LEU A 71 23.26 2.05 -11.43
C LEU A 71 22.76 0.75 -10.79
N LEU A 72 23.59 0.09 -9.98
CA LEU A 72 23.20 -1.13 -9.27
C LEU A 72 22.01 -0.89 -8.34
N ILE A 73 22.04 0.20 -7.56
CA ILE A 73 20.93 0.56 -6.65
C ILE A 73 19.66 0.90 -7.45
N LEU A 74 19.78 1.66 -8.55
CA LEU A 74 18.65 1.97 -9.42
C LEU A 74 18.00 0.69 -9.99
N LEU A 75 18.81 -0.24 -10.51
CA LEU A 75 18.31 -1.52 -11.04
C LEU A 75 17.65 -2.36 -9.94
N SER A 76 18.22 -2.36 -8.74
CA SER A 76 17.63 -3.05 -7.58
C SER A 76 16.23 -2.50 -7.25
N HIS A 77 16.08 -1.17 -7.18
CA HIS A 77 14.77 -0.55 -6.94
C HIS A 77 13.76 -0.83 -8.05
N GLY A 78 14.18 -0.72 -9.31
CA GLY A 78 13.34 -1.04 -10.46
C GLY A 78 12.87 -2.51 -10.41
N SER A 79 13.79 -3.43 -10.13
CA SER A 79 13.47 -4.86 -10.01
C SER A 79 12.48 -5.15 -8.88
N ILE A 80 12.64 -4.52 -7.71
CA ILE A 80 11.70 -4.69 -6.61
C ILE A 80 10.34 -4.09 -6.96
N LEU A 81 10.28 -2.89 -7.56
CA LEU A 81 9.03 -2.30 -8.00
C LEU A 81 8.28 -3.21 -8.98
N THR A 82 8.99 -3.75 -9.97
CA THR A 82 8.43 -4.75 -10.89
C THR A 82 7.93 -5.97 -10.13
N PHE A 83 8.74 -6.52 -9.22
CA PHE A 83 8.33 -7.67 -8.42
C PHE A 83 7.03 -7.42 -7.63
N LEU A 84 6.93 -6.26 -6.97
CA LEU A 84 5.75 -5.87 -6.20
C LEU A 84 4.50 -5.78 -7.08
N ILE A 85 4.60 -5.14 -8.25
CA ILE A 85 3.45 -4.94 -9.16
C ILE A 85 2.93 -6.26 -9.74
N PHE A 86 3.83 -7.20 -10.08
CA PHE A 86 3.45 -8.42 -10.81
C PHE A 86 3.21 -9.64 -9.92
N PHE A 87 3.85 -9.72 -8.76
CA PHE A 87 3.90 -10.95 -7.96
C PHE A 87 3.33 -10.79 -6.54
N VAL A 88 3.00 -9.57 -6.10
CA VAL A 88 2.51 -9.30 -4.74
C VAL A 88 1.21 -8.47 -4.81
N PRO A 89 0.05 -9.09 -5.02
CA PRO A 89 -1.21 -8.35 -5.19
C PRO A 89 -1.66 -7.59 -3.93
N ASP A 90 -1.28 -8.08 -2.74
CA ASP A 90 -1.71 -7.55 -1.44
C ASP A 90 -0.71 -6.57 -0.80
N VAL A 91 0.21 -6.00 -1.59
CA VAL A 91 1.14 -4.98 -1.09
C VAL A 91 0.43 -3.63 -0.89
N ALA A 92 0.74 -2.96 0.23
CA ALA A 92 0.23 -1.61 0.48
C ALA A 92 0.56 -0.64 -0.66
N VAL A 93 -0.44 0.11 -1.13
CA VAL A 93 -0.31 1.05 -2.26
C VAL A 93 0.72 2.14 -1.95
N GLU A 94 0.79 2.56 -0.68
CA GLU A 94 1.78 3.49 -0.15
C GLU A 94 3.21 2.95 -0.34
N SER A 95 3.41 1.63 -0.25
CA SER A 95 4.72 1.00 -0.46
C SER A 95 5.10 0.99 -1.95
N ILE A 96 4.13 0.80 -2.85
CA ILE A 96 4.35 0.91 -4.31
C ILE A 96 4.73 2.34 -4.65
N HIS A 97 3.93 3.34 -4.25
CA HIS A 97 4.21 4.75 -4.53
C HIS A 97 5.55 5.21 -3.96
N ALA A 98 5.89 4.80 -2.73
CA ALA A 98 7.20 5.10 -2.16
C ALA A 98 8.34 4.49 -2.99
N MET A 99 8.17 3.29 -3.55
CA MET A 99 9.16 2.66 -4.41
C MET A 99 9.26 3.32 -5.78
N GLU A 100 8.14 3.76 -6.38
CA GLU A 100 8.10 4.54 -7.62
C GLU A 100 8.88 5.85 -7.48
N VAL A 101 8.62 6.62 -6.42
CA VAL A 101 9.33 7.88 -6.14
C VAL A 101 10.84 7.64 -6.04
N ARG A 102 11.27 6.55 -5.39
CA ARG A 102 12.70 6.21 -5.32
C ARG A 102 13.29 5.91 -6.70
N VAL A 103 12.61 5.13 -7.54
CA VAL A 103 13.08 4.86 -8.90
C VAL A 103 13.25 6.16 -9.68
N ILE A 104 12.28 7.08 -9.61
CA ILE A 104 12.34 8.38 -10.28
C ILE A 104 13.56 9.18 -9.81
N ILE A 105 13.76 9.32 -8.50
CA ILE A 105 14.89 10.11 -7.98
C ILE A 105 16.23 9.44 -8.31
N TRP A 106 16.32 8.11 -8.25
CA TRP A 106 17.54 7.39 -8.65
C TRP A 106 17.86 7.54 -10.14
N VAL A 107 16.85 7.61 -11.01
CA VAL A 107 17.03 7.96 -12.42
C VAL A 107 17.60 9.37 -12.54
N LEU A 108 17.06 10.36 -11.82
CA LEU A 108 17.57 11.74 -11.83
C LEU A 108 19.03 11.81 -11.34
N VAL A 109 19.36 11.13 -10.25
CA VAL A 109 20.73 11.03 -9.73
C VAL A 109 21.67 10.43 -10.77
N PHE A 110 21.26 9.32 -11.40
CA PHE A 110 22.05 8.67 -12.45
C PHE A 110 22.32 9.62 -13.63
N LEU A 111 21.29 10.34 -14.09
CA LEU A 111 21.42 11.32 -15.16
C LEU A 111 22.34 12.49 -14.78
N LEU A 112 22.24 13.02 -13.56
CA LEU A 112 23.11 14.10 -13.06
C LEU A 112 24.59 13.72 -13.07
N ILE A 113 24.91 12.47 -12.69
CA ILE A 113 26.28 11.96 -12.68
C ILE A 113 26.78 11.74 -14.12
N GLN A 114 25.95 11.13 -14.97
CA GLN A 114 26.30 10.81 -16.36
C GLN A 114 26.36 12.05 -17.26
N TRP A 115 25.75 13.17 -16.88
CA TRP A 115 25.81 14.45 -17.60
C TRP A 115 27.25 14.88 -17.96
N SER A 116 28.22 14.52 -17.11
CA SER A 116 29.64 14.78 -17.35
C SER A 116 30.24 13.97 -18.50
N SER A 117 29.76 12.74 -18.69
CA SER A 117 30.21 11.80 -19.73
C SER A 117 29.62 12.15 -21.10
N PHE A 118 28.42 12.73 -21.15
CA PHE A 118 27.81 13.18 -22.41
C PHE A 118 28.60 14.30 -23.11
N LYS A 119 29.44 15.06 -22.38
CA LYS A 119 30.31 16.10 -22.97
C LYS A 119 31.65 15.59 -23.53
N LYS A 120 31.98 14.29 -23.38
CA LYS A 120 33.19 13.70 -23.97
C LYS A 120 32.81 12.45 -24.76
N PRO A 121 32.65 12.52 -26.10
CA PRO A 121 32.41 11.35 -26.92
C PRO A 121 33.76 10.65 -27.17
N SER A 122 34.34 10.02 -26.15
CA SER A 122 35.31 8.95 -26.39
C SER A 122 34.56 7.63 -26.25
N LEU A 123 33.97 7.19 -27.36
CA LEU A 123 33.32 5.89 -27.46
C LEU A 123 34.34 4.78 -27.16
N SER A 124 34.29 4.21 -25.95
CA SER A 124 34.61 2.80 -25.79
C SER A 124 33.30 2.04 -25.99
N ALA A 125 33.06 1.59 -27.22
CA ALA A 125 31.84 0.95 -27.71
C ALA A 125 31.53 -0.43 -27.09
N ARG A 126 32.09 -0.74 -25.91
CA ARG A 126 31.90 -2.02 -25.21
C ARG A 126 30.90 -1.93 -24.05
N GLY A 127 30.77 -0.76 -23.40
CA GLY A 127 29.85 -0.59 -22.27
C GLY A 127 28.41 -0.25 -22.66
N TRP A 128 28.22 0.44 -23.78
CA TRP A 128 26.89 0.95 -24.17
C TRP A 128 25.98 -0.12 -24.79
N ARG A 129 26.58 -1.14 -25.42
CA ARG A 129 25.84 -2.24 -26.05
C ARG A 129 25.04 -3.06 -25.04
N SER A 130 25.59 -3.33 -23.86
CA SER A 130 24.84 -4.01 -22.78
C SER A 130 23.72 -3.14 -22.20
N MET A 131 23.87 -1.81 -22.19
CA MET A 131 22.90 -0.89 -21.60
C MET A 131 21.70 -0.63 -22.52
N VAL A 132 21.90 -0.62 -23.84
CA VAL A 132 20.81 -0.50 -24.82
C VAL A 132 19.97 -1.77 -24.87
N VAL A 133 20.57 -2.96 -24.75
CA VAL A 133 19.85 -4.25 -24.69
C VAL A 133 18.96 -4.34 -23.44
N LEU A 134 19.38 -3.77 -22.30
CA LEU A 134 18.57 -3.72 -21.08
C LEU A 134 17.46 -2.65 -21.12
N LEU A 135 17.69 -1.49 -21.76
CA LEU A 135 16.66 -0.44 -21.90
C LEU A 135 15.60 -0.78 -22.97
N SER A 136 15.96 -1.53 -24.01
CA SER A 136 15.00 -1.98 -25.04
C SER A 136 14.04 -3.08 -24.56
N LEU A 137 14.32 -3.71 -23.42
CA LEU A 137 13.41 -4.67 -22.78
C LEU A 137 12.34 -4.00 -21.90
N THR A 138 12.43 -2.68 -21.66
CA THR A 138 11.47 -1.95 -20.81
C THR A 138 10.49 -1.06 -21.56
N THR A 139 10.61 -0.89 -22.88
CA THR A 139 9.73 0.03 -23.65
C THR A 139 8.69 -0.65 -24.53
N ILE A 140 8.40 -1.95 -24.35
CA ILE A 140 7.31 -2.63 -25.08
C ILE A 140 6.01 -2.73 -24.26
N PHE A 141 5.98 -2.36 -22.97
CA PHE A 141 4.81 -2.60 -22.12
C PHE A 141 3.91 -1.40 -21.80
N LEU A 142 4.02 -0.29 -22.53
CA LEU A 142 3.04 0.81 -22.45
C LEU A 142 1.98 0.78 -23.55
N HIS A 143 1.59 -0.40 -24.02
CA HIS A 143 0.32 -0.63 -24.72
C HIS A 143 -0.31 -1.93 -24.20
N SER A 144 -0.93 -1.87 -23.03
CA SER A 144 -1.92 -2.88 -22.63
C SER A 144 -3.24 -2.17 -22.33
N CYS A 145 -3.99 -1.92 -23.41
CA CYS A 145 -5.42 -1.70 -23.33
C CYS A 145 -6.06 -2.88 -22.58
N LYS A 146 -6.73 -2.61 -21.46
CA LYS A 146 -7.64 -3.58 -20.82
C LYS A 146 -8.92 -3.66 -21.65
N ASN A 147 -8.86 -4.38 -22.78
CA ASN A 147 -10.06 -4.84 -23.45
C ASN A 147 -10.56 -6.08 -22.72
N ASN A 148 -11.84 -6.05 -22.36
CA ASN A 148 -12.62 -7.14 -21.82
C ASN A 148 -13.11 -8.04 -22.96
N PRO A 149 -12.81 -9.35 -22.97
CA PRO A 149 -13.59 -10.31 -23.73
C PRO A 149 -14.15 -11.36 -22.79
N ASN A 150 -15.47 -11.31 -22.65
CA ASN A 150 -16.29 -12.46 -22.29
C ASN A 150 -16.06 -13.58 -23.32
N LYS A 151 -15.71 -14.80 -22.86
CA LYS A 151 -16.05 -16.05 -23.56
C LYS A 151 -15.98 -17.28 -22.62
N GLN A 152 -17.18 -17.80 -22.33
CA GLN A 152 -17.56 -19.21 -22.12
C GLN A 152 -16.69 -20.22 -22.91
N ASN A 153 -16.56 -21.52 -22.61
CA ASN A 153 -17.09 -22.48 -21.64
C ASN A 153 -16.18 -23.74 -21.75
N SER A 154 -16.12 -24.60 -20.73
CA SER A 154 -15.93 -26.06 -20.89
C SER A 154 -16.66 -26.78 -19.76
N ASP A 155 -17.49 -27.72 -20.17
CA ASP A 155 -18.51 -28.44 -19.41
C ASP A 155 -17.97 -29.45 -18.39
N SER A 156 -18.70 -29.62 -17.30
CA SER A 156 -19.08 -30.93 -16.78
C SER A 156 -20.45 -30.83 -16.11
N GLN A 157 -21.29 -31.79 -16.47
CA GLN A 157 -22.73 -31.73 -16.53
C GLN A 157 -23.35 -32.64 -15.46
N SER A 158 -24.31 -32.13 -14.69
CA SER A 158 -25.43 -32.93 -14.15
C SER A 158 -26.67 -32.03 -14.03
N ASN A 159 -27.74 -32.48 -14.68
CA ASN A 159 -28.97 -31.79 -15.11
C ASN A 159 -30.11 -31.95 -14.05
N PRO A 160 -31.39 -31.56 -14.29
CA PRO A 160 -31.98 -30.23 -14.01
C PRO A 160 -33.33 -30.28 -13.24
N ASP A 161 -33.81 -29.11 -12.79
CA ASP A 161 -35.23 -28.66 -12.74
C ASP A 161 -35.26 -27.30 -11.99
N GLN A 162 -35.92 -26.19 -12.33
CA GLN A 162 -36.77 -25.73 -13.43
C GLN A 162 -36.63 -24.19 -13.57
N ILE A 163 -37.09 -23.69 -14.71
CA ILE A 163 -37.05 -22.31 -15.26
C ILE A 163 -38.01 -21.35 -14.53
N GLN A 164 -37.62 -20.08 -14.34
CA GLN A 164 -38.36 -18.89 -14.83
C GLN A 164 -37.60 -17.57 -14.62
N VAL A 165 -37.55 -16.78 -15.70
CA VAL A 165 -37.15 -15.37 -15.74
C VAL A 165 -38.41 -14.54 -15.47
N GLU A 166 -38.36 -13.65 -14.48
CA GLU A 166 -39.23 -12.48 -14.41
C GLU A 166 -38.46 -11.31 -13.78
N GLU A 167 -38.34 -10.22 -14.53
CA GLU A 167 -37.70 -8.97 -14.11
C GLU A 167 -38.79 -8.03 -13.56
N ALA A 168 -38.77 -7.73 -12.26
CA ALA A 168 -39.34 -6.50 -11.69
C ALA A 168 -38.93 -6.29 -10.21
N SER A 169 -38.27 -5.15 -9.95
CA SER A 169 -38.24 -4.39 -8.69
C SER A 169 -37.28 -4.85 -7.55
N PRO A 170 -36.72 -3.91 -6.75
CA PRO A 170 -35.43 -4.05 -6.11
C PRO A 170 -35.55 -4.64 -4.71
N ASN A 171 -35.19 -5.91 -4.57
CA ASN A 171 -34.87 -6.49 -3.28
C ASN A 171 -33.37 -6.72 -3.26
N VAL A 172 -32.64 -5.80 -2.62
CA VAL A 172 -31.22 -5.94 -2.30
C VAL A 172 -31.09 -7.11 -1.34
N PRO A 173 -30.51 -8.26 -1.74
CA PRO A 173 -30.08 -9.26 -0.79
C PRO A 173 -28.85 -8.67 -0.10
N GLY A 174 -28.89 -8.58 1.23
CA GLY A 174 -27.79 -8.08 2.05
C GLY A 174 -26.48 -8.70 1.59
N SER A 175 -25.52 -7.84 1.25
CA SER A 175 -24.19 -8.26 0.86
C SER A 175 -23.61 -9.09 2.00
N HIS A 176 -23.47 -10.39 1.79
CA HIS A 176 -22.62 -11.21 2.65
C HIS A 176 -21.22 -10.61 2.53
N ASP A 177 -20.82 -9.86 3.53
CA ASP A 177 -19.51 -9.25 3.60
C ASP A 177 -18.49 -10.42 3.72
N ALA A 178 -17.68 -10.65 2.69
CA ALA A 178 -16.80 -11.83 2.56
C ALA A 178 -15.89 -12.07 3.80
N TRP A 179 -15.55 -11.02 4.54
CA TRP A 179 -14.75 -11.13 5.78
C TRP A 179 -15.43 -11.97 6.87
N THR A 180 -16.76 -12.08 6.85
CA THR A 180 -17.52 -12.89 7.83
C THR A 180 -17.31 -14.40 7.65
N ASP A 181 -16.91 -14.83 6.45
CA ASP A 181 -16.50 -16.21 6.16
C ASP A 181 -15.04 -16.48 6.57
N GLU A 182 -14.23 -15.42 6.67
CA GLU A 182 -12.78 -15.50 6.94
C GLU A 182 -12.44 -15.38 8.42
N ILE A 183 -13.21 -14.57 9.17
CA ILE A 183 -12.98 -14.35 10.60
C ILE A 183 -13.35 -15.59 11.41
N GLN A 184 -12.53 -15.92 12.40
CA GLN A 184 -12.69 -17.11 13.22
C GLN A 184 -13.10 -16.74 14.65
N LEU A 185 -13.53 -17.74 15.42
CA LEU A 185 -13.67 -17.66 16.87
C LEU A 185 -12.50 -18.37 17.54
N ASP A 186 -12.14 -17.94 18.75
CA ASP A 186 -11.17 -18.60 19.61
C ASP A 186 -11.74 -19.92 20.15
N GLN A 187 -11.63 -20.98 19.36
CA GLN A 187 -12.19 -22.29 19.69
C GLN A 187 -13.69 -22.22 20.05
N GLY A 188 -14.43 -21.39 19.32
CA GLY A 188 -15.87 -21.13 19.56
C GLY A 188 -16.15 -20.01 20.57
N SER A 189 -15.14 -19.41 21.18
CA SER A 189 -15.25 -18.23 22.06
C SER A 189 -14.87 -16.93 21.33
N LYS A 190 -15.32 -15.79 21.85
CA LYS A 190 -14.90 -14.47 21.36
C LYS A 190 -13.44 -14.20 21.71
N TRP A 191 -12.73 -13.57 20.78
CA TRP A 191 -11.37 -13.08 20.95
C TRP A 191 -11.29 -12.01 22.04
N GLN A 192 -10.24 -12.08 22.86
CA GLN A 192 -9.99 -11.04 23.85
C GLN A 192 -9.37 -9.82 23.15
N ALA A 193 -10.11 -8.72 23.16
CA ALA A 193 -9.58 -7.42 22.74
C ALA A 193 -8.88 -6.71 23.90
N ASN A 194 -7.90 -5.86 23.59
CA ASN A 194 -7.41 -4.89 24.56
C ASN A 194 -8.46 -3.78 24.75
N VAL A 195 -8.44 -3.15 25.92
CA VAL A 195 -9.49 -2.23 26.35
C VAL A 195 -9.61 -1.01 25.44
N GLU A 196 -8.50 -0.53 24.88
CA GLU A 196 -8.43 0.62 23.98
C GLU A 196 -9.16 0.34 22.67
N THR A 197 -9.03 -0.89 22.12
CA THR A 197 -9.78 -1.33 20.94
C THR A 197 -11.29 -1.30 21.21
N THR A 198 -11.74 -1.91 22.30
CA THR A 198 -13.18 -1.97 22.65
C THR A 198 -13.75 -0.58 22.92
N ILE A 199 -13.01 0.29 23.61
CA ILE A 199 -13.39 1.69 23.85
C ILE A 199 -13.47 2.45 22.51
N GLY A 200 -12.50 2.27 21.62
CA GLY A 200 -12.47 2.93 20.32
C GLY A 200 -13.69 2.56 19.47
N VAL A 201 -14.04 1.28 19.40
CA VAL A 201 -15.24 0.80 18.70
C VAL A 201 -16.51 1.38 19.33
N SER A 202 -16.60 1.42 20.66
CA SER A 202 -17.73 2.03 21.36
C SER A 202 -17.86 3.53 21.04
N LYS A 203 -16.73 4.26 20.94
CA LYS A 203 -16.74 5.67 20.56
C LYS A 203 -17.20 5.87 19.12
N MET A 204 -16.75 5.03 18.18
CA MET A 204 -17.19 5.10 16.78
C MET A 204 -18.71 4.93 16.66
N ARG A 205 -19.27 3.95 17.37
CA ARG A 205 -20.72 3.75 17.44
C ARG A 205 -21.43 4.95 18.04
N SER A 206 -20.90 5.49 19.15
CA SER A 206 -21.47 6.68 19.78
C SER A 206 -21.48 7.88 18.83
N ILE A 207 -20.43 8.11 18.04
CA ILE A 207 -20.41 9.22 17.07
C ILE A 207 -21.50 9.02 16.02
N ILE A 208 -21.64 7.81 15.47
CA ILE A 208 -22.68 7.52 14.48
C ILE A 208 -24.07 7.71 15.06
N ASP A 209 -24.32 7.24 16.29
CA ASP A 209 -25.63 7.34 16.95
C ASP A 209 -26.04 8.80 17.26
N HIS A 210 -25.07 9.70 17.46
CA HIS A 210 -25.31 11.10 17.83
C HIS A 210 -25.18 12.08 16.64
N THR A 211 -24.76 11.59 15.47
CA THR A 211 -24.59 12.43 14.28
C THR A 211 -25.73 12.15 13.30
N ALA A 212 -26.27 13.21 12.69
CA ALA A 212 -27.26 13.09 11.62
C ALA A 212 -26.83 13.91 10.40
N PRO A 213 -25.81 13.48 9.63
CA PRO A 213 -25.29 14.24 8.50
C PRO A 213 -26.36 14.44 7.41
N ARG A 214 -26.45 15.64 6.86
CA ARG A 214 -27.38 16.07 5.82
C ARG A 214 -26.71 16.69 4.61
N SER A 215 -25.37 16.71 4.58
CA SER A 215 -24.61 17.22 3.45
C SER A 215 -23.36 16.38 3.23
N ILE A 216 -22.81 16.44 2.01
CA ILE A 216 -21.55 15.76 1.66
C ILE A 216 -20.44 16.14 2.64
N SER A 217 -20.30 17.43 2.96
CA SER A 217 -19.27 17.91 3.89
C SER A 217 -19.42 17.32 5.29
N GLU A 218 -20.65 17.17 5.80
CA GLU A 218 -20.90 16.58 7.11
C GLU A 218 -20.61 15.07 7.11
N TYR A 219 -20.91 14.36 6.02
CA TYR A 219 -20.52 12.95 5.88
C TYR A 219 -19.00 12.78 5.81
N GLN A 220 -18.31 13.62 5.04
CA GLN A 220 -16.85 13.60 4.97
C GLN A 220 -16.22 13.90 6.34
N GLN A 221 -16.79 14.85 7.10
CA GLN A 221 -16.39 15.13 8.47
C GLN A 221 -16.58 13.91 9.39
N LEU A 222 -17.75 13.25 9.33
CA LEU A 222 -17.99 12.00 10.05
C LEU A 222 -16.94 10.93 9.68
N GLY A 223 -16.62 10.80 8.39
CA GLY A 223 -15.56 9.92 7.91
C GLY A 223 -14.19 10.23 8.53
N ASN A 224 -13.84 11.52 8.67
CA ASN A 224 -12.59 11.95 9.31
C ASN A 224 -12.56 11.61 10.81
N GLU A 225 -13.64 11.88 11.54
CA GLU A 225 -13.74 11.55 12.96
C GLU A 225 -13.63 10.03 13.23
N LEU A 226 -14.27 9.22 12.37
CA LEU A 226 -14.14 7.76 12.42
C LEU A 226 -12.71 7.30 12.08
N ASN A 227 -12.07 7.95 11.11
CA ASN A 227 -10.69 7.65 10.73
C ASN A 227 -9.69 7.95 11.87
N ASP A 228 -9.91 9.04 12.62
CA ASP A 228 -9.08 9.40 13.78
C ASP A 228 -9.22 8.38 14.92
N LEU A 229 -10.45 7.94 15.21
CA LEU A 229 -10.67 6.84 16.15
C LEU A 229 -10.04 5.54 15.66
N LYS A 230 -10.13 5.23 14.37
CA LYS A 230 -9.48 4.04 13.78
C LYS A 230 -7.97 4.12 13.94
N ASN A 231 -7.36 5.28 13.72
CA ASN A 231 -5.91 5.47 13.94
C ASN A 231 -5.54 5.22 15.40
N THR A 232 -6.39 5.65 16.33
CA THR A 232 -6.20 5.41 17.77
C THR A 232 -6.28 3.91 18.09
N ILE A 233 -7.29 3.19 17.58
CA ILE A 233 -7.42 1.73 17.77
C ILE A 233 -6.17 1.00 17.26
N VAL A 234 -5.71 1.34 16.05
CA VAL A 234 -4.49 0.72 15.48
C VAL A 234 -3.28 1.00 16.37
N LYS A 235 -3.10 2.27 16.76
CA LYS A 235 -1.96 2.74 17.55
C LYS A 235 -1.90 2.15 18.96
N GLU A 236 -3.05 1.92 19.56
CA GLU A 236 -3.16 1.44 20.94
C GLU A 236 -3.39 -0.07 21.02
N CYS A 237 -3.34 -0.79 19.90
CA CYS A 237 -3.56 -2.23 19.87
C CYS A 237 -2.38 -2.98 20.51
N THR A 238 -2.60 -3.52 21.70
CA THR A 238 -1.61 -4.35 22.40
C THR A 238 -1.83 -5.86 22.20
N MET A 239 -2.82 -6.24 21.39
CA MET A 239 -3.09 -7.65 21.09
C MET A 239 -1.96 -8.27 20.28
N THR A 240 -1.71 -9.56 20.50
CA THR A 240 -0.75 -10.35 19.71
C THR A 240 -1.36 -11.70 19.35
N GLY A 241 -0.79 -12.37 18.35
CA GLY A 241 -1.24 -13.69 17.91
C GLY A 241 -2.63 -13.69 17.27
N PRO A 242 -3.38 -14.81 17.35
CA PRO A 242 -4.63 -14.97 16.60
C PRO A 242 -5.71 -13.92 16.86
N SER A 243 -5.78 -13.35 18.07
CA SER A 243 -6.72 -12.25 18.37
C SER A 243 -6.41 -10.99 17.55
N HIS A 244 -5.12 -10.66 17.41
CA HIS A 244 -4.65 -9.55 16.58
C HIS A 244 -4.91 -9.80 15.10
N ASP A 245 -4.62 -11.02 14.62
CA ASP A 245 -4.81 -11.38 13.21
C ASP A 245 -6.29 -11.32 12.82
N ASN A 246 -7.19 -11.77 13.70
CA ASN A 246 -8.64 -11.67 13.46
C ASN A 246 -9.15 -10.24 13.59
N LEU A 247 -8.51 -9.37 14.39
CA LEU A 247 -8.84 -7.94 14.38
C LEU A 247 -8.58 -7.35 12.99
N HIS A 248 -7.52 -7.73 12.29
CA HIS A 248 -7.26 -7.24 10.92
C HIS A 248 -8.35 -7.65 9.93
N ILE A 249 -8.85 -8.89 10.03
CA ILE A 249 -9.94 -9.39 9.16
C ILE A 249 -11.20 -8.52 9.34
N TRP A 250 -11.53 -8.16 10.57
CA TRP A 250 -12.64 -7.26 10.87
C TRP A 250 -12.32 -5.80 10.47
N LEU A 251 -11.13 -5.30 10.81
CA LEU A 251 -10.79 -3.88 10.70
C LEU A 251 -10.58 -3.43 9.25
N TYR A 252 -9.99 -4.26 8.39
CA TYR A 252 -9.70 -3.91 7.00
C TYR A 252 -10.93 -3.45 6.19
N PRO A 253 -12.05 -4.20 6.13
CA PRO A 253 -13.26 -3.75 5.44
C PRO A 253 -13.89 -2.52 6.10
N LEU A 254 -13.76 -2.32 7.41
CA LEU A 254 -14.19 -1.09 8.08
C LEU A 254 -13.40 0.13 7.57
N ILE A 255 -12.08 0.01 7.43
CA ILE A 255 -11.21 1.07 6.89
C ILE A 255 -11.68 1.49 5.50
N LYS A 256 -11.97 0.53 4.62
CA LYS A 256 -12.46 0.83 3.25
C LYS A 256 -13.80 1.56 3.25
N LYS A 257 -14.71 1.19 4.15
CA LYS A 257 -15.99 1.90 4.31
C LYS A 257 -15.79 3.34 4.81
N ILE A 258 -14.87 3.55 5.76
CA ILE A 258 -14.52 4.88 6.26
C ILE A 258 -13.86 5.75 5.18
N GLU A 259 -12.89 5.22 4.44
CA GLU A 259 -12.22 5.92 3.32
C GLU A 259 -13.24 6.34 2.24
N ALA A 260 -14.21 5.48 1.93
CA ALA A 260 -15.28 5.80 0.98
C ALA A 260 -16.16 6.96 1.48
N LEU A 261 -16.42 7.04 2.80
CA LEU A 261 -17.18 8.12 3.41
C LEU A 261 -16.39 9.45 3.40
N GLN A 262 -15.07 9.41 3.64
CA GLN A 262 -14.19 10.59 3.55
C GLN A 262 -14.12 11.19 2.14
N ASN A 263 -14.24 10.34 1.12
CA ASN A 263 -14.14 10.74 -0.29
C ASN A 263 -15.51 10.87 -0.98
N LEU A 264 -16.59 11.03 -0.21
CA LEU A 264 -17.96 11.05 -0.71
C LEU A 264 -18.20 12.17 -1.74
N THR A 265 -18.91 11.86 -2.82
CA THR A 265 -19.34 12.83 -3.86
C THR A 265 -20.86 12.99 -3.98
N HIS A 266 -21.65 12.11 -3.34
CA HIS A 266 -23.12 12.09 -3.43
C HIS A 266 -23.78 11.81 -2.08
N GLU A 267 -24.77 12.62 -1.69
CA GLU A 267 -25.40 12.56 -0.35
C GLU A 267 -26.16 11.25 -0.06
N LYS A 268 -26.93 10.73 -1.02
CA LYS A 268 -27.68 9.46 -0.87
C LYS A 268 -26.75 8.28 -0.54
N SER A 269 -25.56 8.27 -1.15
CA SER A 269 -24.53 7.27 -0.88
C SER A 269 -23.91 7.44 0.52
N GLY A 270 -23.85 8.66 1.05
CA GLY A 270 -23.37 8.93 2.41
C GLY A 270 -24.20 8.26 3.49
N ARG A 271 -25.54 8.34 3.35
CA ARG A 271 -26.47 7.64 4.26
C ARG A 271 -26.25 6.12 4.24
N GLN A 272 -26.15 5.55 3.05
CA GLN A 272 -25.93 4.12 2.88
C GLN A 272 -24.57 3.68 3.43
N LEU A 273 -23.50 4.43 3.15
CA LEU A 273 -22.16 4.15 3.69
C LEU A 273 -22.15 4.23 5.22
N THR A 274 -22.80 5.23 5.80
CA THR A 274 -22.92 5.37 7.26
C THR A 274 -23.65 4.18 7.88
N GLN A 275 -24.76 3.73 7.26
CA GLN A 275 -25.48 2.53 7.70
C GLN A 275 -24.62 1.26 7.59
N ASN A 276 -23.84 1.11 6.52
CA ASN A 276 -22.94 -0.03 6.35
C ASN A 276 -21.82 -0.04 7.41
N ILE A 277 -21.28 1.14 7.76
CA ILE A 277 -20.29 1.28 8.83
C ILE A 277 -20.93 0.92 10.17
N GLU A 278 -22.13 1.42 10.45
CA GLU A 278 -22.87 1.14 11.69
C GLU A 278 -23.10 -0.38 11.88
N GLN A 279 -23.57 -1.05 10.83
CA GLN A 279 -23.76 -2.51 10.84
C GLN A 279 -22.44 -3.25 11.05
N HIS A 280 -21.37 -2.79 10.39
CA HIS A 280 -20.05 -3.37 10.55
C HIS A 280 -19.53 -3.26 12.00
N LEU A 281 -19.71 -2.10 12.63
CA LEU A 281 -19.34 -1.86 14.02
C LEU A 281 -20.17 -2.68 15.01
N LYS A 282 -21.44 -2.98 14.70
CA LYS A 282 -22.29 -3.83 15.54
C LYS A 282 -21.78 -5.27 15.61
N MET A 283 -21.24 -5.80 14.51
CA MET A 283 -20.69 -7.17 14.45
C MET A 283 -19.40 -7.36 15.26
N TYR A 284 -18.76 -6.29 15.72
CA TYR A 284 -17.58 -6.41 16.60
C TYR A 284 -17.86 -7.30 17.83
N ASN A 285 -19.04 -7.15 18.43
CA ASN A 285 -19.41 -7.90 19.63
C ASN A 285 -19.72 -9.37 19.35
N ASP A 286 -19.81 -9.80 18.09
CA ASP A 286 -20.02 -11.21 17.76
C ASP A 286 -18.69 -11.98 17.82
N PHE A 287 -17.57 -11.29 17.60
CA PHE A 287 -16.23 -11.88 17.51
C PHE A 287 -15.28 -11.49 18.63
N PHE A 288 -15.47 -10.33 19.27
CA PHE A 288 -14.58 -9.80 20.30
C PHE A 288 -15.29 -9.54 21.63
N LYS A 289 -14.53 -9.61 22.72
CA LYS A 289 -14.94 -9.29 24.10
C LYS A 289 -13.87 -8.49 24.82
#